data_AF-A0A3D0CAC2-F1
#
_entry.id   AF-A0A3D0CAC2-F1
#
_cell.length_a   1.000
_cell.length_b   1.000
_cell.length_c   1.000
_cell.angle_alpha   90.00
_cell.angle_beta   90.00
_cell.angle_gamma   90.00
#
_symmetry.space_group_name_H-M   'P 1'
#
loop_
_entity.id
_entity.type
_entity.pdbx_description
1 polymer ?
#
loop_
_entity_poly.entity_id
_entity_poly.type
_entity_poly.pdbx_seq_one_letter_code
_entity_poly.pdbx_strand_id
1 'polypeptide(L)'
;MSRRKHLTPQQIKFAQLIVYNEGRKTATDCAVDSGYAKDRARSTASELQNPNYYPLVVQEINRLRKEVNEKYRVSLETHMRDLDEIKRIALEAGSYSAAVQAEVARGKAGGLYIEQKIIKHGRIDQLSPDEIRKELEEIANQFKPKIIEGKAEEVTEH
;
A
#
# COMPACT_ATOMS: atom_id res chain seq x y z
N MET A 1 20.70 18.96 -41.97
CA MET A 1 19.51 19.14 -41.11
C MET A 1 19.11 17.79 -40.56
N SER A 2 19.22 17.56 -39.24
CA SER A 2 18.81 16.30 -38.62
C SER A 2 17.28 16.19 -38.68
N ARG A 3 16.76 15.23 -39.46
CA ARG A 3 15.32 14.96 -39.57
C ARG A 3 14.83 14.57 -38.18
N ARG A 4 13.93 15.36 -37.58
CA ARG A 4 13.33 15.03 -36.28
C ARG A 4 12.76 13.62 -36.38
N LYS A 5 13.30 12.69 -35.58
CA LYS A 5 12.81 11.32 -35.54
C LYS A 5 11.46 11.36 -34.84
N HIS A 6 10.41 11.03 -35.58
CA HIS A 6 9.04 10.89 -35.06
C HIS A 6 8.67 9.42 -35.05
N LEU A 7 7.78 9.04 -34.12
CA LEU A 7 7.23 7.69 -34.08
C LEU A 7 6.34 7.45 -35.29
N THR A 8 6.42 6.25 -35.87
CA THR A 8 5.49 5.84 -36.92
C THR A 8 4.13 5.46 -36.30
N PRO A 9 3.03 5.48 -37.09
CA PRO A 9 1.73 5.03 -36.60
C PRO A 9 1.76 3.59 -36.04
N GLN A 10 2.55 2.70 -36.66
CA GLN A 10 2.73 1.32 -36.18
C GLN A 10 3.42 1.25 -34.82
N GLN A 11 4.44 2.09 -34.60
CA GLN A 11 5.15 2.18 -33.32
C GLN A 11 4.27 2.74 -32.20
N ILE A 12 3.46 3.76 -32.51
CA ILE A 12 2.48 4.32 -31.57
C ILE A 12 1.44 3.25 -31.21
N LYS A 13 0.90 2.55 -32.21
CA LYS A 13 -0.07 1.46 -32.00
C LYS A 13 0.52 0.36 -31.12
N PHE A 14 1.77 -0.02 -31.33
CA PHE A 14 2.46 -0.99 -30.48
C PHE A 14 2.57 -0.52 -29.04
N ALA A 15 3.01 0.73 -28.82
CA ALA A 15 3.14 1.31 -27.49
C ALA A 15 1.79 1.37 -26.74
N GLN A 16 0.69 1.71 -27.43
CA GLN A 16 -0.65 1.69 -26.85
C GLN A 16 -1.09 0.26 -26.50
N LEU A 17 -0.93 -0.69 -27.42
CA LEU A 17 -1.38 -2.06 -27.23
C LEU A 17 -0.65 -2.74 -26.07
N ILE A 18 0.67 -2.56 -25.96
CA ILE A 18 1.46 -3.20 -24.90
C ILE A 18 1.14 -2.65 -23.50
N VAL A 19 0.81 -1.35 -23.39
CA VAL A 19 0.46 -0.73 -22.10
C VAL A 19 -0.98 -1.02 -21.71
N TYR A 20 -1.96 -0.86 -22.62
CA TYR A 20 -3.37 -1.02 -22.27
C TYR A 20 -3.82 -2.49 -22.19
N ASN A 21 -3.05 -3.43 -22.72
CA ASN A 21 -3.34 -4.87 -22.64
C ASN A 21 -2.28 -5.63 -21.82
N GLU A 22 -1.57 -4.95 -20.92
CA GLU A 22 -0.60 -5.57 -20.03
C GLU A 22 -1.25 -6.72 -19.25
N GLY A 23 -0.63 -7.91 -19.28
CA GLY A 23 -1.15 -9.14 -18.68
C GLY A 23 -2.25 -9.87 -19.46
N ARG A 24 -2.79 -9.29 -20.55
CA ARG A 24 -3.81 -9.92 -21.41
C ARG A 24 -3.28 -10.36 -22.77
N LYS A 25 -2.32 -9.64 -23.33
CA LYS A 25 -1.66 -9.95 -24.61
C LYS A 25 -0.15 -10.05 -24.43
N THR A 26 0.48 -10.92 -25.20
CA THR A 26 1.95 -10.97 -25.23
C THR A 26 2.50 -9.83 -26.08
N ALA A 27 3.76 -9.44 -25.86
CA ALA A 27 4.41 -8.42 -26.69
C ALA A 27 4.47 -8.82 -28.18
N THR A 28 4.57 -10.11 -28.47
CA THR A 28 4.51 -10.66 -29.83
C THR A 28 3.14 -10.39 -30.46
N ASP A 29 2.05 -10.66 -29.73
CA ASP A 29 0.68 -10.40 -30.22
C ASP A 29 0.47 -8.90 -30.48
N CYS A 30 0.94 -8.05 -29.57
CA CYS A 30 0.90 -6.60 -29.74
C CYS A 30 1.67 -6.14 -30.99
N ALA A 31 2.80 -6.77 -31.32
CA ALA A 31 3.54 -6.47 -32.54
C ALA A 31 2.77 -6.89 -33.80
N VAL A 32 2.18 -8.09 -33.81
CA VAL A 32 1.35 -8.56 -34.93
C VAL A 32 0.15 -7.64 -35.14
N ASP A 33 -0.58 -7.31 -34.07
CA ASP A 33 -1.75 -6.42 -34.10
C ASP A 33 -1.39 -4.99 -34.54
N SER A 34 -0.14 -4.56 -34.32
CA SER A 34 0.39 -3.28 -34.77
C SER A 34 0.78 -3.26 -36.24
N GLY A 35 0.71 -4.40 -36.93
CA GLY A 35 1.00 -4.56 -38.35
C GLY A 35 2.42 -5.02 -38.67
N TYR A 36 3.17 -5.56 -37.70
CA TYR A 36 4.46 -6.19 -37.95
C TYR A 36 4.31 -7.62 -38.47
N ALA A 37 5.24 -8.05 -39.32
CA ALA A 37 5.22 -9.37 -39.92
C ALA A 37 5.30 -10.48 -38.87
N LYS A 38 4.44 -11.49 -38.98
CA LYS A 38 4.23 -12.54 -37.95
C LYS A 38 5.46 -13.41 -37.71
N ASP A 39 6.23 -13.66 -38.76
CA ASP A 39 7.49 -14.40 -38.76
C ASP A 39 8.58 -13.74 -37.91
N ARG A 40 8.63 -12.40 -37.90
CA ARG A 40 9.61 -11.62 -37.14
C ARG A 40 9.03 -10.93 -35.89
N ALA A 41 7.71 -10.99 -35.68
CA ALA A 41 7.01 -10.24 -34.63
C ALA A 41 7.63 -10.38 -33.23
N ARG A 42 8.12 -11.57 -32.86
CA ARG A 42 8.79 -11.80 -31.57
C ARG A 42 10.09 -10.99 -31.43
N SER A 43 10.93 -11.01 -32.47
CA SER A 43 12.18 -10.23 -32.50
C SER A 43 11.88 -8.74 -32.54
N THR A 44 10.94 -8.32 -33.40
CA THR A 44 10.51 -6.92 -33.49
C THR A 44 9.95 -6.40 -32.17
N ALA A 45 9.12 -7.17 -31.47
CA ALA A 45 8.60 -6.79 -30.16
C ALA A 45 9.71 -6.57 -29.12
N SER A 46 10.76 -7.40 -29.15
CA SER A 46 11.92 -7.25 -28.27
C SER A 46 12.75 -6.01 -28.63
N GLU A 47 12.97 -5.75 -29.91
CA GLU A 47 13.69 -4.56 -30.39
C GLU A 47 12.95 -3.26 -30.03
N LEU A 48 11.63 -3.21 -30.25
CA LEU A 48 10.80 -2.03 -29.96
C LEU A 48 10.77 -1.63 -28.49
N GLN A 49 10.98 -2.59 -27.59
CA GLN A 49 11.07 -2.36 -26.14
C GLN A 49 12.51 -2.06 -25.68
N ASN A 50 13.50 -2.15 -26.56
CA ASN A 50 14.89 -1.94 -26.23
C ASN A 50 15.32 -0.48 -26.51
N PRO A 51 15.76 0.28 -25.50
CA PRO A 51 16.11 1.68 -25.65
C PRO A 51 17.33 1.91 -26.56
N ASN A 52 18.19 0.91 -26.75
CA ASN A 52 19.34 1.02 -27.66
C ASN A 52 18.93 1.02 -29.13
N TYR A 53 17.84 0.31 -29.48
CA TYR A 53 17.34 0.22 -30.86
C TYR A 53 16.24 1.25 -31.13
N TYR A 54 15.26 1.37 -30.23
CA TYR A 54 14.08 2.22 -30.41
C TYR A 54 13.83 3.11 -29.18
N PRO A 55 14.73 4.06 -28.87
CA PRO A 55 14.62 4.91 -27.68
C PRO A 55 13.31 5.70 -27.61
N LEU A 56 12.80 6.18 -28.75
CA LEU A 56 11.54 6.93 -28.81
C LEU A 56 10.31 6.06 -28.49
N VAL A 57 10.34 4.79 -28.88
CA VAL A 57 9.22 3.86 -28.60
C VAL A 57 9.18 3.56 -27.11
N VAL A 58 10.35 3.34 -26.50
CA VAL A 58 10.48 3.14 -25.05
C VAL A 58 10.04 4.37 -24.27
N GLN A 59 10.41 5.58 -24.73
CA GLN A 59 9.92 6.83 -24.12
C GLN A 59 8.38 6.93 -24.16
N GLU A 60 7.77 6.56 -25.28
CA GLU A 60 6.31 6.57 -25.42
C GLU A 60 5.63 5.54 -24.53
N ILE A 61 6.16 4.31 -24.47
CA ILE A 61 5.67 3.27 -23.55
C ILE A 61 5.73 3.77 -22.10
N ASN A 62 6.84 4.40 -21.70
CA ASN A 62 6.99 4.94 -20.35
C ASN A 62 6.02 6.10 -20.07
N ARG A 63 5.79 6.97 -21.05
CA ARG A 63 4.81 8.05 -20.96
C ARG A 63 3.40 7.50 -20.70
N LEU A 64 2.98 6.53 -21.52
CA LEU A 64 1.67 5.88 -21.38
C LEU A 64 1.54 5.12 -20.05
N ARG A 65 2.57 4.39 -19.63
CA ARG A 65 2.59 3.73 -18.31
C ARG A 65 2.47 4.72 -17.17
N LYS A 66 3.14 5.87 -17.26
CA LYS A 66 3.05 6.92 -16.25
C LYS A 66 1.65 7.51 -16.21
N GLU A 67 1.04 7.77 -17.36
CA GLU A 67 -0.35 8.26 -17.45
C GLU A 67 -1.34 7.26 -16.84
N VAL A 68 -1.21 5.98 -17.16
CA VAL A 68 -2.03 4.90 -16.57
C VAL A 68 -1.78 4.82 -15.07
N ASN A 69 -0.52 4.83 -14.63
CA ASN A 69 -0.17 4.77 -13.22
C ASN A 69 -0.75 5.98 -12.47
N GLU A 70 -0.62 7.20 -12.99
CA GLU A 70 -1.19 8.42 -12.41
C GLU A 70 -2.72 8.35 -12.30
N LYS A 71 -3.40 7.83 -13.33
CA LYS A 71 -4.85 7.62 -13.30
C LYS A 71 -5.29 6.65 -12.21
N TYR A 72 -4.52 5.59 -11.96
CA TYR A 72 -4.82 4.57 -10.95
C TYR A 72 -4.03 4.75 -9.64
N ARG A 73 -3.29 5.85 -9.49
CA ARG A 73 -2.47 6.09 -8.32
C ARG A 73 -3.38 6.38 -7.14
N VAL A 74 -3.45 5.44 -6.21
CA VAL A 74 -4.08 5.66 -4.91
C VAL A 74 -3.16 6.58 -4.11
N SER A 75 -3.42 7.89 -4.18
CA SER A 75 -2.88 8.85 -3.21
C SER A 75 -3.77 8.87 -1.97
N LEU A 76 -3.28 9.42 -0.85
CA LEU A 76 -4.12 9.63 0.33
C LEU A 76 -5.37 10.46 -0.01
N GLU A 77 -5.20 11.52 -0.80
CA GLU A 77 -6.30 12.39 -1.23
C GLU A 77 -7.34 11.64 -2.08
N THR A 78 -6.87 10.90 -3.11
CA THR A 78 -7.76 10.07 -3.94
C THR A 78 -8.47 9.03 -3.10
N HIS A 79 -7.76 8.37 -2.17
CA HIS A 79 -8.35 7.39 -1.28
C HIS A 79 -9.43 7.99 -0.36
N MET A 80 -9.18 9.15 0.22
CA MET A 80 -10.17 9.85 1.06
C MET A 80 -11.40 10.30 0.26
N ARG A 81 -11.20 10.73 -0.99
CA ARG A 81 -12.28 11.10 -1.91
C ARG A 81 -13.12 9.89 -2.30
N ASP A 82 -12.47 8.78 -2.65
CA ASP A 82 -13.16 7.54 -3.04
C ASP A 82 -13.96 6.96 -1.86
N LEU A 83 -13.45 7.05 -0.63
CA LEU A 83 -14.19 6.65 0.58
C LEU A 83 -15.41 7.55 0.85
N ASP A 84 -15.31 8.86 0.58
CA ASP A 84 -16.46 9.76 0.68
C ASP A 84 -17.53 9.46 -0.39
N GLU A 85 -17.11 9.14 -1.61
CA GLU A 85 -17.99 8.70 -2.69
C GLU A 85 -18.72 7.40 -2.34
N ILE A 86 -17.99 6.39 -1.84
CA ILE A 86 -18.59 5.12 -1.38
C ILE A 86 -19.61 5.38 -0.27
N LYS A 87 -19.30 6.25 0.69
CA LYS A 87 -20.25 6.64 1.74
C LYS A 87 -21.51 7.26 1.15
N ARG A 88 -21.38 8.20 0.21
CA ARG A 88 -22.54 8.84 -0.44
C ARG A 88 -23.41 7.84 -1.18
N ILE A 89 -22.82 6.96 -1.98
CA ILE A 89 -23.54 5.89 -2.70
C ILE A 89 -24.25 4.95 -1.71
N ALA A 90 -23.58 4.59 -0.60
CA ALA A 90 -24.18 3.75 0.43
C ALA A 90 -25.38 4.42 1.11
N LEU A 91 -25.31 5.73 1.38
CA LEU A 91 -26.43 6.51 1.92
C LEU A 91 -27.60 6.61 0.92
N GLU A 92 -27.31 6.86 -0.36
CA GLU A 92 -28.31 6.89 -1.44
C GLU A 92 -29.00 5.53 -1.60
N ALA A 93 -28.27 4.43 -1.38
CA ALA A 93 -28.82 3.07 -1.36
C ALA A 93 -29.50 2.68 -0.03
N GLY A 94 -29.55 3.56 0.98
CA GLY A 94 -30.13 3.29 2.30
C GLY A 94 -29.30 2.36 3.19
N SER A 95 -28.06 2.04 2.81
CA SER A 95 -27.15 1.15 3.55
C SER A 95 -26.30 1.94 4.55
N TYR A 96 -26.88 2.28 5.69
CA TYR A 96 -26.21 3.07 6.74
C TYR A 96 -24.99 2.36 7.34
N SER A 97 -25.01 1.03 7.48
CA SER A 97 -23.87 0.27 8.01
C SER A 97 -22.65 0.38 7.09
N ALA A 98 -22.83 0.31 5.78
CA ALA A 98 -21.76 0.48 4.80
C ALA A 98 -21.23 1.93 4.80
N ALA A 99 -22.12 2.93 4.93
CA ALA A 99 -21.73 4.33 5.04
C ALA A 99 -20.87 4.60 6.28
N VAL A 100 -21.24 4.04 7.44
CA VAL A 100 -20.47 4.17 8.68
C VAL A 100 -19.09 3.52 8.55
N GLN A 101 -19.01 2.32 7.95
CA GLN A 101 -17.73 1.65 7.73
C GLN A 101 -16.80 2.46 6.81
N ALA A 102 -17.34 3.06 5.76
CA ALA A 102 -16.58 3.94 4.87
C ALA A 102 -15.99 5.16 5.62
N GLU A 103 -16.76 5.79 6.53
CA GLU A 103 -16.26 6.91 7.33
C GLU A 103 -15.22 6.47 8.37
N VAL A 104 -15.38 5.30 9.01
CA VAL A 104 -14.37 4.74 9.92
C VAL A 104 -13.06 4.47 9.17
N ALA A 105 -13.13 3.88 7.98
CA ALA A 105 -11.95 3.67 7.13
C ALA A 105 -11.29 4.99 6.75
N ARG A 106 -12.08 6.03 6.45
CA ARG A 106 -11.60 7.36 6.10
C ARG A 106 -10.87 8.03 7.26
N GLY A 107 -11.41 7.93 8.47
CA GLY A 107 -10.73 8.43 9.66
C GLY A 107 -9.45 7.66 9.99
N LYS A 108 -9.42 6.33 9.77
CA LYS A 108 -8.19 5.53 9.89
C LYS A 108 -7.12 5.98 8.90
N ALA A 109 -7.50 6.18 7.63
CA ALA A 109 -6.60 6.68 6.59
C ALA A 109 -6.09 8.10 6.89
N GLY A 110 -6.92 8.95 7.50
CA GLY A 110 -6.54 10.29 7.96
C GLY A 110 -5.72 10.32 9.26
N GLY A 111 -5.40 9.17 9.86
CA GLY A 111 -4.62 9.09 11.10
C GLY A 111 -5.39 9.47 12.36
N LEU A 112 -6.72 9.57 12.32
CA LEU A 112 -7.56 9.90 13.48
C LEU A 112 -7.71 8.72 14.47
N TYR A 113 -7.31 7.51 14.04
CA TYR A 113 -7.37 6.30 14.84
C TYR A 113 -5.97 5.79 15.14
N ILE A 114 -5.70 5.53 16.42
CA ILE A 114 -4.50 4.83 16.86
C ILE A 114 -4.86 3.37 17.10
N GLU A 115 -4.34 2.45 16.28
CA GLU A 115 -4.53 1.02 16.47
C GLU A 115 -3.59 0.51 17.56
N GLN A 116 -4.11 0.25 18.76
CA GLN A 116 -3.35 -0.38 19.84
C GLN A 116 -3.37 -1.91 19.69
N LYS A 117 -2.32 -2.48 19.07
CA LYS A 117 -2.08 -3.93 19.13
C LYS A 117 -1.27 -4.26 20.37
N ILE A 118 -1.92 -4.78 21.41
CA ILE A 118 -1.21 -5.36 22.56
C ILE A 118 -0.69 -6.73 22.15
N ILE A 119 0.59 -6.81 21.80
CA ILE A 119 1.26 -8.09 21.56
C ILE A 119 1.59 -8.68 22.93
N LYS A 120 0.71 -9.56 23.43
CA LYS A 120 1.00 -10.37 24.62
C LYS A 120 2.14 -11.32 24.28
N HIS A 121 3.35 -11.02 24.76
CA HIS A 121 4.45 -11.97 24.72
C HIS A 121 4.29 -12.94 25.88
N GLY A 122 4.43 -14.25 25.60
CA GLY A 122 4.26 -15.33 26.58
C GLY A 122 2.83 -15.87 26.61
N ARG A 123 2.62 -17.09 26.11
CA ARG A 123 1.48 -17.91 26.53
C ARG A 123 1.77 -18.33 27.96
N ILE A 124 0.86 -18.06 28.90
CA ILE A 124 0.97 -18.54 30.29
C ILE A 124 1.23 -20.06 30.30
N ASP A 125 0.69 -20.76 29.30
CA ASP A 125 0.82 -22.19 29.04
C ASP A 125 2.26 -22.70 28.77
N GLN A 126 3.22 -21.80 28.51
CA GLN A 126 4.63 -22.15 28.24
C GLN A 126 5.58 -21.84 29.41
N LEU A 127 5.07 -21.20 30.47
CA LEU A 127 5.87 -20.86 31.65
C LEU A 127 5.86 -22.06 32.60
N SER A 128 7.03 -22.41 33.11
CA SER A 128 7.13 -23.35 34.23
C SER A 128 6.45 -22.75 35.48
N PRO A 129 6.01 -23.58 36.44
CA PRO A 129 5.41 -23.08 37.69
C PRO A 129 6.28 -22.07 38.44
N ASP A 130 7.60 -22.19 38.34
CA ASP A 130 8.56 -21.30 39.00
C ASP A 130 8.65 -19.94 38.30
N GLU A 131 8.59 -19.91 36.97
CA GLU A 131 8.55 -18.67 36.19
C GLU A 131 7.24 -17.92 36.41
N ILE A 132 6.12 -18.63 36.51
CA ILE A 132 4.82 -18.03 36.85
C ILE A 132 4.86 -17.40 38.25
N ARG A 133 5.44 -18.09 39.23
CA ARG A 133 5.58 -17.56 40.60
C ARG A 133 6.45 -16.31 40.62
N LYS A 134 7.57 -16.32 39.89
CA LYS A 134 8.46 -15.17 39.81
C LYS A 134 7.77 -13.94 39.20
N GLU A 135 7.05 -14.12 38.08
CA GLU A 135 6.26 -13.05 37.47
C GLU A 135 5.16 -12.53 38.41
N LEU A 136 4.48 -13.42 39.14
CA LEU A 136 3.48 -13.02 40.15
C LEU A 136 4.09 -12.23 41.31
N GLU A 137 5.28 -12.59 41.77
CA GLU A 137 6.01 -11.85 42.80
C GLU A 137 6.47 -10.47 42.31
N GLU A 138 6.95 -10.37 41.07
CA GLU A 138 7.34 -9.10 40.45
C GLU A 138 6.14 -8.17 40.32
N ILE A 139 4.99 -8.68 39.86
CA ILE A 139 3.72 -7.96 39.82
C ILE A 139 3.31 -7.53 41.23
N ALA A 140 3.33 -8.43 42.23
CA ALA A 140 2.97 -8.10 43.60
C ALA A 140 3.87 -7.00 44.18
N ASN A 141 5.16 -6.99 43.87
CA ASN A 141 6.10 -5.95 44.31
C ASN A 141 5.88 -4.61 43.61
N GLN A 142 5.45 -4.59 42.33
CA GLN A 142 5.04 -3.36 41.64
C GLN A 142 3.77 -2.76 42.24
N PHE A 143 2.85 -3.60 42.72
CA PHE A 143 1.60 -3.16 43.35
C PHE A 143 1.70 -2.94 44.86
N LYS A 144 2.82 -3.29 45.52
CA LYS A 144 3.05 -2.95 46.93
C LYS A 144 3.16 -1.42 47.03
N PRO A 145 2.21 -0.74 47.70
CA PRO A 145 2.40 0.66 48.02
C PRO A 145 3.65 0.77 48.88
N LYS A 146 4.52 1.77 48.61
CA LYS A 146 5.64 2.11 49.48
C LYS A 146 5.07 2.57 50.83
N ILE A 147 4.80 1.63 51.73
CA ILE A 147 4.47 1.93 53.12
C ILE A 147 5.79 2.37 53.75
N ILE A 148 5.94 3.68 53.92
CA ILE A 148 7.02 4.26 54.70
C ILE A 148 6.61 4.11 56.16
N GLU A 149 7.14 3.10 56.85
CA GLU A 149 6.97 2.99 58.30
C GLU A 149 7.83 4.07 58.98
N GLY A 150 7.22 5.22 59.27
CA GLY A 150 7.82 6.25 60.11
C GLY A 150 7.75 5.83 61.57
N LYS A 151 8.91 5.62 62.22
CA LYS A 151 8.98 5.54 63.68
C LYS A 151 8.95 6.95 64.24
N ALA A 152 7.96 7.24 65.08
CA ALA A 152 7.93 8.47 65.88
C ALA A 152 8.79 8.26 67.14
N GLU A 153 9.78 9.11 67.34
CA GLU A 153 10.50 9.23 68.62
C GLU A 153 9.86 10.37 69.42
N GLU A 154 9.45 10.10 70.65
CA GLU A 154 8.95 11.13 71.56
C GLU A 154 10.12 11.97 72.07
N VAL A 155 10.02 13.29 71.87
CA VAL A 155 10.99 14.26 72.37
C VAL A 155 10.53 14.72 73.75
N THR A 156 11.28 14.34 74.80
CA THR A 156 11.11 14.92 76.14
C THR A 156 11.85 16.25 76.22
N GLU A 157 11.12 17.36 76.33
CA GLU A 157 11.70 18.67 76.64
C GLU A 157 12.07 18.75 78.14
N HIS A 158 13.20 19.40 78.42
CA HIS A 158 13.77 19.62 79.76
C HIS A 158 13.14 20.79 80.51
#